data_AF-A0A4P5RGK8-F1
#
_entry.id   AF-A0A4P5RGK8-F1
#
_cell.length_a   1.000
_cell.length_b   1.000
_cell.length_c   1.000
_cell.angle_alpha   90.00
_cell.angle_beta   90.00
_cell.angle_gamma   90.00
#
_symmetry.space_group_name_H-M   'P 1'
#
loop_
_entity.id
_entity.type
_entity.pdbx_description
1 polymer ?
#
loop_
_entity_poly.entity_id
_entity_poly.type
_entity_poly.pdbx_seq_one_letter_code
_entity_poly.pdbx_strand_id
1 'polypeptide(L)'
;MLASQAKKAAAERRAEKAKKESETILVELNTDKYSELDGNWVAIGLAAPARRALIEDGLFTVSDLRKTSLAALKELHGMGPNAIRVLVAEMKKADLSFRK
;
A
#
# COMPACT_ATOMS: atom_id res chain seq x y z
N MET A 1 8.44 40.86 -32.64
CA MET A 1 7.56 40.10 -31.72
C MET A 1 7.18 38.75 -32.35
N LEU A 2 8.01 37.69 -32.25
CA LEU A 2 7.62 36.37 -32.81
C LEU A 2 8.38 35.18 -32.20
N ALA A 3 8.84 35.26 -30.93
CA ALA A 3 9.62 34.19 -30.30
C ALA A 3 9.01 33.62 -29.00
N SER A 4 7.80 34.04 -28.61
CA SER A 4 7.20 33.68 -27.30
C SER A 4 6.08 32.64 -27.35
N GLN A 5 5.74 32.06 -28.51
CA GLN A 5 4.61 31.11 -28.58
C GLN A 5 5.00 29.62 -28.60
N ALA A 6 6.28 29.27 -28.72
CA ALA A 6 6.69 27.87 -28.88
C ALA A 6 7.01 27.12 -27.56
N LYS A 7 7.01 27.79 -26.39
CA LYS A 7 7.36 27.15 -25.11
C LYS A 7 6.18 26.80 -24.19
N LYS A 8 4.94 27.12 -24.57
CA LYS A 8 3.76 26.78 -23.74
C LYS A 8 3.14 25.41 -24.03
N ALA A 9 3.35 24.84 -25.23
CA ALA A 9 2.64 23.61 -25.63
C ALA A 9 3.18 22.29 -25.04
N ALA A 10 4.33 22.28 -24.35
CA ALA A 10 4.94 21.05 -23.84
C ALA A 10 4.63 20.74 -22.36
N ALA A 11 4.10 21.70 -21.60
CA ALA A 11 3.72 21.49 -20.20
C ALA A 11 2.35 20.80 -20.05
N GLU A 12 1.43 21.02 -21.00
CA GLU A 12 0.05 20.54 -20.88
C GLU A 12 -0.11 19.04 -21.19
N ARG A 13 0.85 18.40 -21.88
CA ARG A 13 0.76 16.94 -22.14
C ARG A 13 1.26 16.04 -21.02
N ARG A 14 1.85 16.58 -19.95
CA ARG A 14 2.22 15.78 -18.75
C ARG A 14 1.13 15.73 -17.68
N ALA A 15 0.16 16.63 -17.71
CA ALA A 15 -0.98 16.58 -16.79
C ALA A 15 -2.07 15.60 -17.24
N GLU A 16 -2.17 15.31 -18.54
CA GLU A 16 -3.23 14.46 -19.07
C GLU A 16 -2.91 12.95 -18.99
N LYS A 17 -1.65 12.56 -18.75
CA LYS A 17 -1.30 11.17 -18.46
C LYS A 17 -1.62 10.76 -17.02
N ALA A 18 -1.83 11.73 -16.13
CA ALA A 18 -2.20 11.45 -14.73
C ALA A 18 -3.72 11.33 -14.51
N LYS A 19 -4.56 11.64 -15.52
CA LYS A 19 -6.02 11.68 -15.38
C LYS A 19 -6.80 10.62 -16.16
N LYS A 20 -6.14 9.84 -17.02
CA LYS A 20 -6.82 8.84 -17.87
C LYS A 20 -6.51 7.37 -17.53
N GLU A 21 -5.55 7.11 -16.65
CA GLU A 21 -5.39 5.78 -16.02
C GLU A 21 -6.28 5.60 -14.78
N SER A 22 -6.96 6.66 -14.34
CA SER A 22 -7.85 6.62 -13.17
C SER A 22 -9.30 6.20 -13.48
N GLU A 23 -9.63 5.93 -14.76
CA GLU A 23 -11.02 5.80 -15.22
C GLU A 23 -11.38 4.39 -15.75
N THR A 24 -10.52 3.39 -15.54
CA THR A 24 -10.87 1.98 -15.83
C THR A 24 -10.15 1.07 -14.84
N ILE A 25 -10.72 0.97 -13.64
CA ILE A 25 -10.96 -0.21 -12.79
C ILE A 25 -11.44 0.40 -11.47
N LEU A 26 -12.57 1.12 -11.53
CA LEU A 26 -13.49 1.17 -10.40
C LEU A 26 -14.25 -0.17 -10.43
N VAL A 27 -13.52 -1.28 -10.30
CA VAL A 27 -14.10 -2.49 -9.73
C VAL A 27 -14.58 -2.03 -8.37
N GLU A 28 -15.87 -2.22 -8.11
CA GLU A 28 -16.53 -1.95 -6.84
C GLU A 28 -15.70 -2.56 -5.72
N LEU A 29 -14.78 -1.77 -5.16
CA LEU A 29 -14.01 -2.15 -3.99
C LEU A 29 -15.02 -2.08 -2.86
N ASN A 30 -15.72 -3.20 -2.63
CA ASN A 30 -16.49 -3.48 -1.42
C ASN A 30 -15.66 -3.01 -0.23
N THR A 31 -15.92 -1.78 0.20
CA THR A 31 -15.14 -1.08 1.22
C THR A 31 -15.41 -1.70 2.59
N ASP A 32 -16.45 -2.52 2.66
CA ASP A 32 -16.93 -3.25 3.83
C ASP A 32 -16.25 -4.61 4.03
N LYS A 33 -15.55 -5.17 3.03
CA LYS A 33 -14.99 -6.53 3.15
C LYS A 33 -13.81 -6.61 4.14
N TYR A 34 -13.09 -5.51 4.32
CA TYR A 34 -11.83 -5.47 5.06
C TYR A 34 -11.92 -4.67 6.35
N SER A 35 -12.96 -3.85 6.55
CA SER A 35 -13.13 -2.98 7.72
C SER A 35 -13.25 -3.74 9.03
N GLU A 36 -13.83 -4.94 9.01
CA GLU A 36 -13.91 -5.82 10.18
C GLU A 36 -12.55 -6.46 10.54
N LEU A 37 -11.62 -6.50 9.58
CA LEU A 37 -10.38 -7.27 9.64
C LEU A 37 -9.12 -6.38 9.68
N ASP A 38 -9.23 -5.11 9.28
CA ASP A 38 -8.10 -4.17 9.17
C ASP A 38 -7.89 -3.31 10.42
N GLY A 39 -8.78 -3.39 11.42
CA GLY A 39 -8.72 -2.57 12.63
C GLY A 39 -7.37 -2.62 13.36
N ASN A 40 -6.80 -3.82 13.51
CA ASN A 40 -5.48 -4.00 14.12
C ASN A 40 -4.37 -3.30 13.32
N TRP A 41 -4.48 -3.33 11.99
CA TRP A 41 -3.52 -2.70 11.10
C TRP A 41 -3.69 -1.18 11.02
N VAL A 42 -4.93 -0.69 11.12
CA VAL A 42 -5.24 0.75 11.22
C VAL A 42 -4.66 1.33 12.51
N ALA A 43 -4.80 0.61 13.63
CA ALA A 43 -4.31 1.05 14.94
C ALA A 43 -2.78 1.28 14.97
N ILE A 44 -2.02 0.51 14.18
CA ILE A 44 -0.56 0.67 14.06
C ILE A 44 -0.14 1.66 12.95
N GLY A 45 -1.12 2.31 12.30
CA GLY A 45 -0.87 3.31 11.25
C GLY A 45 -0.46 2.72 9.89
N LEU A 46 -0.87 1.49 9.58
CA LEU A 46 -0.55 0.85 8.32
C LEU A 46 -1.40 1.42 7.17
N ALA A 47 -0.77 1.71 6.03
CA ALA A 47 -1.45 2.28 4.86
C ALA A 47 -2.43 1.27 4.22
N ALA A 48 -3.55 1.76 3.69
CA ALA A 48 -4.60 0.93 3.09
C ALA A 48 -4.11 -0.15 2.10
N PRO A 49 -3.18 0.12 1.16
CA PRO A 49 -2.67 -0.93 0.27
C PRO A 49 -1.94 -2.06 1.01
N ALA A 50 -1.14 -1.75 2.03
CA ALA A 50 -0.45 -2.76 2.82
C ALA A 50 -1.41 -3.56 3.71
N ARG A 51 -2.44 -2.92 4.28
CA ARG A 51 -3.48 -3.62 5.06
C ARG A 51 -4.21 -4.65 4.21
N ARG A 52 -4.61 -4.26 3.00
CA ARG A 52 -5.27 -5.14 2.03
C ARG A 52 -4.39 -6.34 1.69
N ALA A 53 -3.12 -6.10 1.38
CA ALA A 53 -2.18 -7.15 1.05
C ALA A 53 -2.00 -8.18 2.19
N LEU A 54 -1.95 -7.72 3.45
CA LEU A 54 -1.89 -8.60 4.62
C LEU A 54 -3.16 -9.43 4.76
N ILE A 55 -4.33 -8.82 4.61
CA ILE A 55 -5.60 -9.53 4.77
C ILE A 55 -5.80 -10.56 3.64
N GLU A 56 -5.41 -10.23 2.42
CA GLU A 56 -5.44 -11.18 1.30
C GLU A 56 -4.50 -12.38 1.53
N ASP A 57 -3.37 -12.17 2.21
CA ASP A 57 -2.45 -13.23 2.66
C ASP A 57 -2.93 -13.97 3.93
N GLY A 58 -4.10 -13.60 4.48
CA GLY A 58 -4.66 -14.19 5.70
C GLY A 58 -3.98 -13.76 6.99
N LEU A 59 -3.29 -12.62 6.97
CA LEU A 59 -2.59 -12.01 8.11
C LEU A 59 -3.46 -10.91 8.72
N PHE A 60 -4.09 -11.22 9.85
CA PHE A 60 -5.02 -10.30 10.52
C PHE A 60 -4.39 -9.59 11.72
N THR A 61 -3.31 -10.16 12.27
CA THR A 61 -2.64 -9.64 13.47
C THR A 61 -1.12 -9.68 13.35
N VAL A 62 -0.44 -8.91 14.21
CA VAL A 62 1.04 -8.95 14.33
C VAL A 62 1.55 -10.36 14.68
N SER A 63 0.75 -11.17 15.37
CA SER A 63 1.09 -12.56 15.69
C SER A 63 1.07 -13.49 14.47
N ASP A 64 0.20 -13.22 13.49
CA ASP A 64 0.16 -13.99 12.24
C ASP A 64 1.40 -13.78 11.39
N LEU A 65 2.10 -12.65 11.57
CA LEU A 65 3.35 -12.38 10.87
C LEU A 65 4.45 -13.42 11.18
N ARG A 66 4.32 -14.20 12.26
CA ARG A 66 5.21 -15.34 12.55
C ARG A 66 5.09 -16.49 11.55
N LYS A 67 3.99 -16.56 10.80
CA LYS A 67 3.73 -17.57 9.76
C LYS A 67 4.40 -17.21 8.43
N THR A 68 4.70 -15.93 8.24
CA THR A 68 5.32 -15.39 7.02
C THR A 68 6.74 -14.90 7.28
N SER A 69 7.50 -14.71 6.21
CA SER A 69 8.88 -14.23 6.25
C SER A 69 8.94 -12.77 5.82
N LEU A 70 9.97 -12.04 6.26
CA LEU A 70 10.18 -10.66 5.83
C LEU A 70 10.32 -10.53 4.30
N ALA A 71 10.88 -11.56 3.64
CA ALA A 71 10.98 -11.63 2.19
C ALA A 71 9.59 -11.68 1.53
N ALA A 72 8.74 -12.61 1.96
CA ALA A 72 7.38 -12.75 1.46
C ALA A 72 6.57 -11.45 1.64
N LEU A 73 6.70 -10.79 2.79
CA LEU A 73 6.06 -9.48 3.01
C LEU A 73 6.53 -8.43 2.00
N LYS A 74 7.82 -8.39 1.66
CA LYS A 74 8.33 -7.44 0.66
C LYS A 74 7.82 -7.72 -0.77
N GLU A 75 7.45 -8.96 -1.05
CA GLU A 75 6.87 -9.36 -2.34
C GLU A 75 5.37 -9.06 -2.43
N LEU A 76 4.70 -8.79 -1.31
CA LEU A 76 3.28 -8.44 -1.29
C LEU A 76 3.00 -7.13 -2.03
N HIS A 77 2.05 -7.17 -2.96
CA HIS A 77 1.65 -6.02 -3.75
C HIS A 77 1.02 -4.93 -2.87
N GLY A 78 1.65 -3.76 -2.82
CA GLY A 78 1.25 -2.65 -1.93
C GLY A 78 2.03 -2.58 -0.62
N MET A 79 2.96 -3.50 -0.38
CA MET A 79 3.86 -3.43 0.77
C MET A 79 5.05 -2.51 0.48
N GLY A 80 4.96 -1.27 0.95
CA GLY A 80 6.05 -0.29 0.85
C GLY A 80 7.09 -0.41 1.97
N PRO A 81 8.26 0.24 1.83
CA PRO A 81 9.31 0.24 2.85
C PRO A 81 8.84 0.79 4.21
N ASN A 82 7.91 1.76 4.20
CA ASN A 82 7.33 2.26 5.44
C ASN A 82 6.44 1.23 6.14
N ALA A 83 5.68 0.44 5.38
CA ALA A 83 4.83 -0.61 5.94
C ALA A 83 5.69 -1.71 6.59
N ILE A 84 6.74 -2.17 5.91
CA ILE A 84 7.72 -3.10 6.48
C ILE A 84 8.32 -2.56 7.77
N ARG A 85 8.73 -1.29 7.80
CA ARG A 85 9.29 -0.66 8.99
C ARG A 85 8.32 -0.68 10.18
N VAL A 86 7.04 -0.37 9.95
CA VAL A 86 5.99 -0.42 10.97
C VAL A 86 5.80 -1.86 11.48
N LEU A 87 5.70 -2.85 10.59
CA LEU A 87 5.54 -4.26 10.97
C LEU A 87 6.72 -4.77 11.80
N VAL A 88 7.95 -4.46 11.39
CA VAL A 88 9.17 -4.83 12.14
C VAL A 88 9.17 -4.20 13.54
N ALA A 89 8.78 -2.93 13.65
CA ALA A 89 8.71 -2.23 14.94
C ALA A 89 7.66 -2.86 15.87
N GLU A 90 6.47 -3.16 15.35
CA GLU A 90 5.41 -3.80 16.12
C GLU A 90 5.75 -5.24 16.51
N MET A 91 6.40 -6.02 15.64
CA MET A 91 6.88 -7.35 16.01
C MET A 91 7.91 -7.27 17.14
N LYS A 92 8.87 -6.34 17.06
CA LYS A 92 9.87 -6.14 18.12
C LYS A 92 9.22 -5.73 19.44
N LYS A 93 8.22 -4.85 19.40
CA LYS A 93 7.46 -4.42 20.58
C LYS A 93 6.69 -5.57 21.24
N ALA A 94 6.22 -6.52 20.42
CA ALA A 94 5.53 -7.72 20.86
C ALA A 94 6.48 -8.90 21.19
N ASP A 95 7.79 -8.70 21.15
CA ASP A 95 8.82 -9.75 21.29
C ASP A 95 8.66 -10.93 20.32
N LEU A 96 8.20 -10.63 19.10
CA LEU A 96 7.96 -11.60 18.04
C LEU A 96 9.02 -11.48 16.94
N SER A 97 9.22 -12.58 16.22
CA SER A 97 10.10 -12.64 15.05
C SER A 97 9.38 -13.25 13.85
N PHE A 98 9.69 -12.77 12.64
CA PHE A 98 9.22 -13.38 11.39
C PHE A 98 9.71 -14.82 11.27
N ARG A 99 9.04 -15.58 10.42
CA ARG A 99 9.51 -16.91 10.03
C ARG A 99 10.89 -16.79 9.37
N LYS A 100 11.84 -17.61 9.85
CA LYS A 100 13.18 -17.74 9.28
C LYS A 100 13.14 -18.24 7.84
#